data_AF-A0A1B0EYQ5-F1
#
_entry.id   AF-A0A1B0EYQ5-F1
#
_cell.length_a   1.000
_cell.length_b   1.000
_cell.length_c   1.000
_cell.angle_alpha   90.00
_cell.angle_beta   90.00
_cell.angle_gamma   90.00
#
_symmetry.space_group_name_H-M   'P 1'
#
loop_
_entity.id
_entity.type
_entity.pdbx_description
1 polymer ?
#
loop_
_entity_poly.entity_id
_entity_poly.type
_entity_poly.pdbx_seq_one_letter_code
_entity_poly.pdbx_strand_id
1 'polypeptide(L)'
;MIIFSSLVGVATLRSSAPENVKRDFRAKARHLGRLSDPNVAKLLGACLRDEPVCVVLDYSNCTGDLNQFLQEHVAETTAVGVQNNSLSYGCLIYIATQIASGMKYLEQMNFVHKDLATSKESELYVG
;
A
#
# COMPACT_ATOMS: atom_id res chain seq x y z
N MET A 1 -13.50 -28.45 -1.99
CA MET A 1 -12.85 -27.20 -2.43
C MET A 1 -13.08 -26.17 -1.33
N ILE A 2 -12.09 -25.97 -0.45
CA ILE A 2 -12.21 -24.95 0.60
C ILE A 2 -11.92 -23.61 -0.08
N ILE A 3 -12.95 -22.78 -0.24
CA ILE A 3 -12.77 -21.41 -0.73
C ILE A 3 -12.34 -20.60 0.48
N PHE A 4 -11.06 -20.26 0.57
CA PHE A 4 -10.61 -19.24 1.51
C PHE A 4 -11.09 -17.89 1.01
N SER A 5 -11.94 -17.20 1.78
CA SER A 5 -12.37 -15.84 1.50
C SER A 5 -11.45 -14.86 2.21
N SER A 6 -10.58 -14.18 1.45
CA SER A 6 -9.72 -13.10 1.93
C SER A 6 -10.14 -11.78 1.30
N LEU A 7 -10.13 -10.68 2.07
CA LEU A 7 -10.37 -9.35 1.51
C LEU A 7 -9.15 -8.92 0.67
N VAL A 8 -9.40 -8.24 -0.45
CA VAL A 8 -8.36 -7.81 -1.39
C VAL A 8 -8.63 -6.38 -1.86
N GLY A 9 -7.55 -5.65 -2.18
CA GLY A 9 -7.62 -4.32 -2.77
C GLY A 9 -7.56 -4.44 -4.29
N VAL A 10 -8.54 -3.89 -5.00
CA VAL A 10 -8.53 -3.89 -6.47
C VAL A 10 -8.37 -2.47 -6.96
N ALA A 11 -7.25 -2.20 -7.64
CA ALA A 11 -7.04 -0.93 -8.31
C ALA A 11 -7.26 -1.09 -9.81
N THR A 12 -8.19 -0.32 -10.35
CA THR A 12 -8.69 -0.46 -11.72
C THR A 12 -8.44 0.82 -12.50
N LEU A 13 -7.84 0.69 -13.68
CA LEU A 13 -7.65 1.80 -14.59
C LEU A 13 -8.93 2.08 -15.37
N ARG A 14 -9.27 3.37 -15.55
CA ARG A 14 -10.42 3.79 -16.35
C ARG A 14 -10.27 3.34 -17.81
N SER A 15 -11.34 2.84 -18.42
CA SER A 15 -11.37 2.46 -19.84
C SER A 15 -10.99 3.60 -20.79
N SER A 16 -11.32 4.84 -20.42
CA SER A 16 -11.00 6.06 -21.17
C SER A 16 -9.57 6.55 -21.01
N ALA A 17 -8.74 5.87 -20.21
CA ALA A 17 -7.34 6.28 -20.02
C ALA A 17 -6.57 6.20 -21.35
N PRO A 18 -5.69 7.17 -21.66
CA PRO A 18 -4.92 7.15 -22.89
C PRO A 18 -3.92 5.99 -22.89
N GLU A 19 -3.57 5.49 -24.09
CA GLU A 19 -2.78 4.26 -24.25
C GLU A 19 -1.39 4.31 -23.61
N ASN A 20 -0.78 5.50 -23.50
CA ASN A 20 0.46 5.69 -22.76
C ASN A 20 0.29 5.36 -21.27
N VAL A 21 -0.81 5.82 -20.64
CA VAL A 21 -1.12 5.53 -19.24
C VAL A 21 -1.41 4.05 -19.05
N LYS A 22 -2.17 3.42 -19.96
CA LYS A 22 -2.40 1.96 -19.94
C LYS A 22 -1.09 1.18 -20.04
N ARG A 23 -0.17 1.60 -20.91
CA ARG A 23 1.14 0.97 -21.07
C ARG A 23 1.99 1.10 -19.80
N ASP A 24 2.03 2.29 -19.20
CA ASP A 24 2.79 2.56 -18.00
C ASP A 24 2.22 1.80 -16.79
N PHE A 25 0.89 1.71 -16.69
CA PHE A 25 0.21 0.88 -15.69
C PHE A 25 0.59 -0.60 -15.82
N ARG A 26 0.55 -1.16 -17.04
CA ARG A 26 0.97 -2.56 -17.29
C ARG A 26 2.45 -2.78 -16.97
N ALA A 27 3.32 -1.81 -17.25
CA ALA A 27 4.74 -1.87 -16.92
C ALA A 27 4.95 -1.83 -15.39
N LYS A 28 4.29 -0.91 -14.68
CA LYS A 28 4.28 -0.83 -13.22
C LYS A 28 3.79 -2.14 -12.60
N ALA A 29 2.65 -2.68 -13.07
CA ALA A 29 2.08 -3.93 -12.58
C ALA A 29 3.05 -5.12 -12.73
N ARG A 30 3.74 -5.24 -13.88
CA ARG A 30 4.77 -6.28 -14.07
C ARG A 30 5.95 -6.13 -13.12
N HIS A 31 6.35 -4.90 -12.82
CA HIS A 31 7.43 -4.66 -11.87
C HIS A 31 6.99 -4.97 -10.43
N LEU A 32 5.79 -4.53 -10.04
CA LEU A 32 5.18 -4.81 -8.73
C LEU A 32 5.02 -6.32 -8.49
N GLY A 33 4.70 -7.10 -9.53
CA GLY A 33 4.57 -8.56 -9.44
C GLY A 33 5.86 -9.29 -9.06
N ARG A 34 7.02 -8.61 -9.09
CA ARG A 34 8.32 -9.17 -8.66
C ARG A 34 8.66 -8.85 -7.22
N LEU A 35 7.91 -7.95 -6.58
CA LEU A 35 8.14 -7.53 -5.20
C LEU A 35 7.53 -8.55 -4.25
N SER A 36 8.30 -8.95 -3.24
CA SER A 36 7.87 -9.88 -2.21
C SER A 36 8.65 -9.60 -0.94
N ASP A 37 8.09 -8.75 -0.08
CA ASP A 37 8.65 -8.37 1.21
C ASP A 37 7.50 -8.12 2.21
N PRO A 38 7.63 -8.51 3.49
CA PRO A 38 6.57 -8.33 4.48
C PRO A 38 6.21 -6.86 4.76
N ASN A 39 7.08 -5.91 4.45
CA ASN A 39 6.85 -4.48 4.64
C ASN A 39 6.45 -3.76 3.33
N VAL A 40 6.22 -4.50 2.24
CA VAL A 40 5.77 -3.97 0.95
C VAL A 40 4.47 -4.65 0.52
N ALA A 41 3.51 -3.85 0.05
CA ALA A 41 2.22 -4.39 -0.40
C ALA A 41 2.42 -5.41 -1.53
N LYS A 42 1.87 -6.61 -1.35
CA LYS A 42 2.03 -7.72 -2.29
C LYS A 42 0.99 -7.66 -3.40
N LEU A 43 1.44 -7.76 -4.64
CA LEU A 43 0.57 -8.00 -5.78
C LEU A 43 0.17 -9.49 -5.82
N LEU A 44 -1.12 -9.76 -5.65
CA LEU A 44 -1.68 -11.11 -5.71
C LEU A 44 -1.99 -11.53 -7.16
N GLY A 45 -2.39 -10.59 -8.01
CA GLY A 45 -2.73 -10.85 -9.40
C GLY A 45 -2.99 -9.58 -10.20
N ALA A 46 -3.16 -9.71 -11.52
CA ALA A 46 -3.50 -8.59 -12.38
C ALA A 46 -4.24 -9.03 -13.65
N CYS A 47 -5.22 -8.24 -14.09
CA CYS A 47 -5.86 -8.36 -15.39
C CYS A 47 -5.26 -7.29 -16.32
N LEU A 48 -4.33 -7.68 -17.19
CA LEU A 48 -3.56 -6.72 -18.02
C LEU A 48 -3.88 -6.78 -19.52
N ARG A 49 -4.60 -7.82 -19.97
CA ARG A 49 -4.87 -8.07 -21.39
C ARG A 49 -6.16 -7.39 -21.83
N ASP A 50 -7.25 -7.72 -21.16
CA ASP A 50 -8.60 -7.26 -21.48
C ASP A 50 -9.05 -6.17 -20.50
N GLU A 51 -10.04 -5.36 -20.92
CA GLU A 51 -10.64 -4.38 -20.04
C GLU A 51 -11.65 -5.03 -19.07
N PRO A 52 -11.73 -4.56 -17.82
CA PRO A 52 -10.96 -3.45 -17.25
C PRO A 52 -9.54 -3.89 -16.84
N VAL A 53 -8.55 -3.03 -17.12
CA VAL A 53 -7.17 -3.26 -16.69
C VAL A 53 -7.09 -3.03 -15.18
N CYS A 54 -6.72 -4.05 -14.40
CA CYS A 54 -6.68 -3.95 -12.96
C CYS A 54 -5.53 -4.74 -12.32
N VAL A 55 -5.21 -4.37 -11.08
CA VAL A 55 -4.29 -5.10 -10.20
C VAL A 55 -5.00 -5.46 -8.90
N VAL A 56 -4.71 -6.65 -8.40
CA VAL A 56 -5.23 -7.20 -7.16
C VAL A 56 -4.09 -7.22 -6.15
N LEU A 57 -4.22 -6.43 -5.10
CA LEU A 57 -3.28 -6.29 -4.02
C LEU A 57 -3.81 -7.00 -2.78
N ASP A 58 -2.89 -7.49 -1.97
CA ASP A 58 -3.25 -7.98 -0.65
C ASP A 58 -3.81 -6.84 0.20
N TYR A 59 -4.93 -7.11 0.86
CA TYR A 59 -5.58 -6.20 1.80
C TYR A 59 -5.56 -6.76 3.22
N SER A 60 -4.90 -7.89 3.45
CA SER A 60 -4.89 -8.56 4.75
C SER A 60 -4.49 -7.59 5.88
N ASN A 61 -5.37 -7.48 6.88
CA ASN A 61 -5.13 -6.87 8.19
C ASN A 61 -4.90 -5.33 8.23
N CYS A 62 -5.24 -4.58 7.19
CA CYS A 62 -5.11 -3.12 7.22
C CYS A 62 -6.32 -2.47 7.92
N THR A 63 -6.08 -1.71 8.98
CA THR A 63 -7.05 -0.82 9.66
C THR A 63 -7.35 0.48 8.87
N GLY A 64 -6.89 0.58 7.62
CA GLY A 64 -6.94 1.81 6.81
C GLY A 64 -5.54 2.22 6.35
N ASP A 65 -5.39 3.47 5.90
CA ASP A 65 -4.07 4.04 5.65
C ASP A 65 -3.38 4.46 6.96
N LEU A 66 -2.04 4.55 6.92
CA LEU A 66 -1.25 4.85 8.11
C LEU A 66 -1.53 6.27 8.64
N ASN A 67 -1.87 7.22 7.77
CA ASN A 67 -2.20 8.57 8.18
C ASN A 67 -3.48 8.61 9.02
N GLN A 68 -4.55 7.96 8.57
CA GLN A 68 -5.79 7.80 9.33
C GLN A 68 -5.52 7.09 10.66
N PHE A 69 -4.77 5.99 10.63
CA PHE A 69 -4.39 5.27 11.84
C PHE A 69 -3.66 6.17 12.85
N LEU A 70 -2.70 6.98 12.40
CA LEU A 70 -1.97 7.90 13.27
C LEU A 70 -2.83 9.07 13.77
N GLN A 71 -3.83 9.52 13.03
CA GLN A 71 -4.77 10.56 13.47
C GLN A 71 -5.75 10.05 14.52
N GLU A 72 -6.13 8.78 14.44
CA GLU A 72 -7.02 8.11 15.41
C GLU A 72 -6.32 7.74 16.73
N HIS A 73 -5.00 7.91 16.82
CA HIS A 73 -4.20 7.56 17.99
C HIS A 73 -3.39 8.76 18.51
N VAL A 74 -3.42 8.98 19.82
CA VAL A 74 -2.64 10.06 20.46
C VAL A 74 -1.34 9.49 21.01
N ALA A 75 -0.22 10.18 20.81
CA ALA A 75 1.05 9.77 21.41
C ALA A 75 0.98 9.86 22.95
N GLU A 76 1.47 8.82 23.64
CA GLU A 76 1.42 8.71 25.11
C GLU A 76 2.17 9.82 25.86
N THR A 77 2.99 10.61 25.17
CA THR A 77 3.74 11.74 25.76
C THR A 77 2.89 12.97 26.04
N THR A 78 1.64 13.02 25.54
CA THR A 78 0.73 14.15 25.74
C THR A 78 -0.07 13.95 27.02
N ALA A 79 0.14 14.81 28.02
CA ALA A 79 -0.42 14.72 29.38
C ALA A 79 -1.95 14.97 29.47
N VAL A 80 -2.73 14.59 28.46
CA VAL A 80 -4.18 14.77 28.42
C VAL A 80 -4.85 13.41 28.50
N GLY A 81 -5.37 13.12 29.70
CA GLY A 81 -6.23 12.01 30.11
C GLY A 81 -6.51 10.89 29.10
N VAL A 82 -6.04 9.69 29.47
CA VAL A 82 -6.51 8.35 29.07
C VAL A 82 -7.54 8.37 27.95
N GLN A 83 -7.05 8.54 26.72
CA GLN A 83 -7.80 8.16 25.53
C GLN A 83 -7.46 6.70 25.27
N ASN A 84 -8.48 5.89 25.01
CA ASN A 84 -8.39 4.42 24.89
C ASN A 84 -7.57 3.92 23.67
N ASN A 85 -6.86 4.82 23.00
CA ASN A 85 -6.18 4.64 21.71
C ASN A 85 -4.78 5.28 21.72
N SER A 86 -4.03 5.17 22.82
CA SER A 86 -2.69 5.74 22.90
C SER A 86 -1.64 4.87 22.20
N LEU A 87 -0.74 5.49 21.44
CA LEU A 87 0.41 4.80 20.86
C LEU A 87 1.66 5.09 21.69
N SER A 88 2.30 4.03 22.17
CA SER A 88 3.60 4.13 22.83
C SER A 88 4.67 4.61 21.83
N TYR A 89 5.69 5.28 22.35
CA TYR A 89 6.84 5.69 21.54
C TYR A 89 7.52 4.48 20.87
N GLY A 90 7.56 3.34 21.56
CA GLY A 90 8.08 2.08 21.00
C GLY A 90 7.31 1.62 19.75
N CYS A 91 5.99 1.77 19.74
CA CYS A 91 5.16 1.45 18.57
C CYS A 91 5.48 2.37 17.38
N LEU A 92 5.68 3.67 17.63
CA LEU A 92 6.03 4.63 16.56
C LEU A 92 7.40 4.30 15.94
N ILE A 93 8.40 3.97 16.76
CA ILE A 93 9.71 3.52 16.28
C ILE A 93 9.59 2.21 15.50
N TYR A 94 8.74 1.28 15.96
CA TYR A 94 8.50 0.04 15.25
C TYR A 94 7.88 0.26 13.87
N ILE A 95 6.88 1.14 13.75
CA ILE A 95 6.28 1.52 12.46
C ILE A 95 7.34 2.14 11.53
N ALA A 96 8.12 3.09 12.02
CA ALA A 96 9.19 3.72 11.25
C ALA A 96 10.24 2.70 10.77
N THR A 97 10.59 1.73 11.62
CA THR A 97 11.53 0.65 11.31
C THR A 97 11.01 -0.24 10.17
N GLN A 98 9.72 -0.60 10.20
CA GLN A 98 9.10 -1.39 9.13
C GLN A 98 9.09 -0.64 7.80
N ILE A 99 8.75 0.66 7.80
CA ILE A 99 8.77 1.49 6.59
C ILE A 99 10.19 1.55 6.02
N ALA A 100 11.20 1.78 6.87
CA ALA A 100 12.60 1.80 6.44
C ALA A 100 13.05 0.45 5.86
N SER A 101 12.64 -0.67 6.46
CA SER A 101 12.90 -2.02 5.96
C SER A 101 12.31 -2.23 4.57
N GLY A 102 11.05 -1.86 4.36
CA GLY A 102 10.39 -1.94 3.05
C GLY A 102 11.06 -1.07 1.99
N MET A 103 11.45 0.16 2.34
CA MET A 103 12.15 1.06 1.42
C MET A 103 13.53 0.56 1.04
N LYS A 104 14.27 -0.05 1.97
CA LYS A 104 15.54 -0.72 1.68
C LYS A 104 15.35 -1.88 0.69
N TYR A 105 14.28 -2.66 0.83
CA TYR A 105 13.96 -3.71 -0.13
C TYR A 105 13.66 -3.15 -1.53
N LEU A 106 12.87 -2.07 -1.61
CA LEU A 106 12.56 -1.41 -2.89
C LEU A 106 13.83 -0.91 -3.59
N GLU A 107 14.76 -0.32 -2.84
CA GLU A 107 16.06 0.09 -3.35
C GLU A 107 16.84 -1.09 -3.96
N GLN A 108 16.90 -2.22 -3.26
CA GLN A 108 17.57 -3.45 -3.76
C GLN A 108 16.94 -3.99 -5.05
N MET A 109 15.64 -3.79 -5.22
CA MET A 109 14.90 -4.18 -6.42
C MET A 109 14.97 -3.13 -7.55
N ASN A 110 15.73 -2.04 -7.36
CA ASN A 110 15.81 -0.88 -8.27
C ASN A 110 14.43 -0.24 -8.52
N PHE A 111 13.58 -0.24 -7.50
CA PHE A 111 12.26 0.36 -7.55
C PHE A 111 12.25 1.70 -6.82
N VAL A 112 11.97 2.78 -7.55
CA VAL A 112 11.83 4.12 -6.98
C VAL A 112 10.36 4.36 -6.64
N HIS A 113 10.04 4.53 -5.35
CA HIS A 113 8.66 4.76 -4.89
C HIS A 113 8.06 6.07 -5.43
N LYS A 114 8.88 7.11 -5.58
CA LYS A 114 8.54 8.49 -6.05
C LYS A 114 7.58 9.29 -5.18
N ASP A 115 6.75 8.63 -4.39
CA ASP A 115 5.77 9.31 -3.53
C ASP A 115 5.60 8.61 -2.18
N LEU A 116 6.65 8.62 -1.35
CA LEU A 116 6.61 7.98 -0.03
C LEU A 116 5.94 8.91 0.98
N ALA A 117 4.70 8.61 1.34
CA ALA A 117 3.92 9.36 2.31
C ALA A 117 3.18 8.41 3.29
N THR A 118 2.75 8.95 4.44
CA THR A 118 1.93 8.22 5.42
C THR A 118 0.50 7.98 4.92
N SER A 119 0.01 8.86 4.05
CA SER A 119 -1.18 8.64 3.24
C SER A 119 -0.80 7.87 1.98
N LYS A 120 -1.58 6.85 1.61
CA LYS A 120 -1.48 6.31 0.26
C LYS A 120 -2.21 7.26 -0.68
N GLU A 121 -1.49 8.20 -1.29
CA GLU A 121 -1.97 8.79 -2.53
C GLU A 121 -1.80 7.73 -3.61
N SER A 122 -2.82 6.89 -3.77
CA SER A 122 -2.80 5.87 -4.81
C SER A 122 -2.78 6.57 -6.18
N GLU A 123 -1.60 6.70 -6.77
CA GLU A 123 -1.37 7.04 -8.19
C GLU A 123 -2.11 6.09 -9.17
N LEU A 124 -2.90 5.14 -8.68
CA LEU A 124 -3.79 4.31 -9.47
C LEU A 124 -5.20 4.94 -9.60
N TYR A 125 -5.44 6.12 -9.02
CA TYR A 125 -6.72 6.83 -9.03
C TYR A 125 -6.61 8.34 -9.32
N VAL A 126 -5.80 8.80 -10.28
CA VAL A 126 -5.93 10.20 -10.71
C VAL A 126 -5.66 10.38 -12.20
N GLY A 127 -6.68 10.87 -12.92
CA GLY A 127 -6.64 11.31 -14.32
C GLY A 127 -7.39 10.41 -15.30
#